data_AF-A0AAW8TVM4-F1
#
_entry.id   AF-A0AAW8TVM4-F1
#
_cell.length_a   1.000
_cell.length_b   1.000
_cell.length_c   1.000
_cell.angle_alpha   90.00
_cell.angle_beta   90.00
_cell.angle_gamma   90.00
#
_symmetry.space_group_name_H-M   'P 1'
#
loop_
_entity.id
_entity.type
_entity.pdbx_description
1 polymer ?
#
loop_
_entity_poly.entity_id
_entity_poly.type
_entity_poly.pdbx_seq_one_letter_code
_entity_poly.pdbx_strand_id
1 'polypeptide(L)' 'MNGILAYAKIGGKKQFLGTFDSIDEIRPEIDQHLEFHNKLSWTPFVYFLLNGEEYKLYMEDEK' A
#
# COMPACT_ATOMS: atom_id res chain seq x y z
N MET A 1 -16.60 -1.03 -10.51
CA MET A 1 -15.13 -1.08 -10.61
C MET A 1 -14.63 -1.82 -9.39
N ASN A 2 -14.15 -3.06 -9.56
CA ASN A 2 -13.58 -3.87 -8.48
C ASN A 2 -12.08 -3.57 -8.39
N GLY A 3 -11.72 -2.34 -8.02
CA GLY A 3 -10.33 -1.92 -7.88
C GLY A 3 -9.81 -2.23 -6.47
N ILE A 4 -8.54 -2.57 -6.38
CA ILE A 4 -7.82 -2.82 -5.14
C ILE A 4 -7.35 -1.47 -4.60
N LEU A 5 -7.85 -1.08 -3.43
CA LEU A 5 -7.56 0.23 -2.85
C LEU A 5 -6.35 0.15 -1.94
N ALA A 6 -5.29 0.91 -2.20
CA ALA A 6 -4.12 0.95 -1.34
C ALA A 6 -3.97 2.28 -0.58
N TYR A 7 -3.49 2.19 0.66
CA TYR A 7 -3.30 3.32 1.54
C TYR A 7 -2.23 3.06 2.60
N ALA A 8 -1.61 4.13 3.09
CA ALA A 8 -0.72 4.11 4.24
C ALA A 8 -1.46 4.54 5.52
N LYS A 9 -1.20 3.87 6.64
CA LYS A 9 -1.72 4.25 7.97
C LYS A 9 -0.67 5.01 8.77
N ILE A 10 -0.67 6.34 8.69
CA ILE A 10 0.33 7.20 9.34
C ILE A 10 -0.34 8.06 10.41
N GLY A 11 0.11 7.95 11.66
CA GLY A 11 -0.40 8.78 12.76
C GLY A 11 -1.91 8.65 13.00
N GLY A 12 -2.47 7.45 12.81
CA GLY A 12 -3.91 7.20 12.94
C GLY A 12 -4.77 7.66 11.76
N LYS A 13 -4.16 8.22 10.70
CA LYS A 13 -4.86 8.62 9.47
C LYS A 13 -4.55 7.66 8.32
N LYS A 14 -5.54 7.42 7.46
CA LYS A 14 -5.36 6.69 6.20
C LYS A 14 -4.99 7.70 5.11
N GLN A 15 -3.80 7.56 4.54
CA GLN A 15 -3.38 8.29 3.35
C GLN A 15 -3.59 7.41 2.13
N PHE A 16 -4.49 7.81 1.24
CA PHE A 16 -4.73 7.14 -0.02
C PHE A 16 -3.47 7.18 -0.89
N LEU A 17 -3.09 6.02 -1.44
CA LEU A 17 -1.94 5.87 -2.34
C LEU A 17 -2.37 5.60 -3.77
N GLY A 18 -3.47 4.87 -3.97
CA GLY A 18 -3.97 4.56 -5.31
C GLY A 18 -5.06 3.51 -5.31
N THR A 19 -5.61 3.27 -6.50
CA THR A 19 -6.48 2.13 -6.79
C THR A 19 -5.87 1.37 -7.96
N PHE A 20 -5.78 0.06 -7.85
CA PHE A 20 -5.06 -0.82 -8.78
C PHE A 20 -6.00 -1.90 -9.30
N ASP A 21 -5.78 -2.37 -10.52
CA ASP A 21 -6.57 -3.44 -11.12
C ASP A 21 -5.99 -4.84 -10.81
N SER A 22 -4.70 -4.93 -10.49
CA SER A 22 -4.02 -6.18 -10.12
C SER A 22 -3.13 -6.03 -8.88
N ILE A 23 -3.01 -7.10 -8.09
CA ILE A 23 -2.13 -7.16 -6.92
C ILE A 23 -0.66 -7.00 -7.32
N ASP A 24 -0.27 -7.57 -8.46
CA ASP A 24 1.10 -7.51 -8.98
C ASP A 24 1.57 -6.09 -9.30
N GLU A 25 0.64 -5.16 -9.55
CA GLU A 25 0.93 -3.76 -9.88
C GLU A 25 1.04 -2.88 -8.64
N ILE A 26 0.40 -3.26 -7.52
CA ILE A 26 0.33 -2.44 -6.30
C ILE A 26 1.72 -2.13 -5.75
N ARG A 27 2.56 -3.16 -5.62
CA ARG A 27 3.88 -3.02 -4.99
C ARG A 27 4.82 -2.13 -5.81
N PRO A 28 5.11 -2.39 -7.09
CA PRO A 28 6.04 -1.57 -7.86
C PRO A 28 5.57 -0.11 -7.98
N GLU A 29 4.26 0.14 -8.18
CA GLU A 29 3.74 1.50 -8.27
C GLU A 29 3.81 2.25 -6.94
N ILE A 30 3.51 1.58 -5.82
CA ILE A 30 3.65 2.20 -4.50
C ILE A 30 5.12 2.41 -4.14
N ASP A 31 6.01 1.47 -4.43
CA ASP A 31 7.45 1.64 -4.21
C ASP A 31 7.96 2.88 -4.96
N GLN A 32 7.59 3.03 -6.24
CA GLN A 32 7.94 4.21 -7.04
C GLN A 32 7.33 5.50 -6.48
N HIS A 33 6.06 5.46 -6.05
CA HIS A 33 5.41 6.61 -5.43
C HIS A 33 6.09 7.02 -4.11
N LEU A 34 6.40 6.06 -3.24
CA LEU A 34 7.06 6.31 -1.97
C LEU A 34 8.49 6.79 -2.18
N GLU A 35 9.23 6.25 -3.13
CA GLU A 35 10.57 6.71 -3.48
C GLU A 35 10.54 8.14 -4.03
N PHE A 36 9.68 8.43 -5.00
CA PHE A 36 9.54 9.76 -5.61
C PHE A 36 9.19 10.84 -4.57
N HIS A 37 8.38 10.49 -3.57
CA HIS A 37 7.98 11.40 -2.50
C HIS A 37 8.88 11.33 -1.25
N ASN A 38 9.97 10.54 -1.27
CA ASN A 38 10.87 10.31 -0.14
C ASN A 38 10.14 9.85 1.15
N LYS A 39 9.17 8.95 0.97
CA LYS A 39 8.29 8.36 1.99
C LYS A 39 8.52 6.86 2.16
N LEU A 40 9.72 6.35 1.85
CA LEU A 40 10.06 4.94 2.04
C LEU A 40 9.83 4.44 3.48
N SER A 41 9.87 5.33 4.48
CA SER A 41 9.50 5.02 5.87
C SER A 41 8.04 4.62 6.07
N TRP A 42 7.18 4.83 5.06
CA TRP A 42 5.77 4.46 5.11
C TRP A 42 5.52 3.00 4.74
N THR A 43 6.50 2.33 4.12
CA THR A 43 6.43 0.93 3.69
C THR A 43 5.80 -0.02 4.74
N PRO A 44 6.23 -0.09 6.02
CA PRO A 44 5.62 -1.00 6.99
C PRO A 44 4.16 -0.67 7.35
N PHE A 45 3.70 0.52 6.97
CA PHE A 45 2.35 1.02 7.23
C PHE A 45 1.46 1.01 5.99
N VAL A 46 1.88 0.39 4.88
CA VAL A 46 1.07 0.28 3.66
C VAL A 46 0.17 -0.95 3.71
N TYR A 47 -1.10 -0.72 3.39
CA TYR A 47 -2.14 -1.72 3.33
C TYR A 47 -2.90 -1.61 2.00
N PHE A 48 -3.52 -2.70 1.58
CA PHE A 48 -4.46 -2.71 0.47
C PHE A 48 -5.76 -3.45 0.84
N LEU A 49 -6.88 -3.01 0.26
CA LEU A 49 -8.21 -3.58 0.43
C LEU A 49 -8.58 -4.37 -0.82
N LEU A 50 -8.77 -5.67 -0.63
CA LEU A 50 -9.21 -6.61 -1.67
C LEU A 50 -10.48 -7.30 -1.18
N ASN A 51 -11.57 -7.20 -1.95
CA ASN A 51 -12.88 -7.81 -1.62
C ASN A 51 -13.43 -7.47 -0.21
N GLY A 52 -13.06 -6.31 0.33
CA GLY A 52 -13.48 -5.87 1.67
C GLY A 52 -12.54 -6.33 2.80
N GLU A 53 -11.53 -7.14 2.49
CA GLU A 53 -10.49 -7.57 3.42
C GLU A 53 -9.24 -6.70 3.28
N GLU A 54 -8.62 -6.35 4.40
CA GLU A 54 -7.41 -5.52 4.47
C GLU A 54 -6.17 -6.39 4.63
N TYR A 55 -5.16 -6.17 3.79
CA TYR A 55 -3.89 -6.88 3.80
C TYR A 55 -2.72 -5.90 3.92
N LYS A 56 -1.65 -6.29 4.62
CA LYS A 56 -0.38 -5.54 4.59
C LYS A 56 0.32 -5.80 3.25
N LEU A 57 0.83 -4.74 2.63
CA LEU A 57 1.56 -4.87 1.37
C LEU A 57 2.97 -5.47 1.58
N TYR A 58 3.63 -5.06 2.66
CA TYR A 58 4.95 -5.55 3.02
C TYR A 58 4.79 -6.43 4.26
N MET A 59 5.02 -7.72 4.09
CA MET A 59 5.24 -8.61 5.22
C MET A 59 6.65 -8.33 5.73
N GLU A 60 6.80 -8.03 7.01
CA GLU A 60 8.11 -8.12 7.65
C GLU A 60 8.55 -9.58 7.53
N ASP A 61 9.66 -9.84 6.86
CA ASP A 61 10.32 -11.15 6.90
C ASP A 61 10.49 -11.50 8.39
N GLU A 62 9.72 -12.46 8.89
CA GLU A 62 9.92 -13.02 10.23
C GLU A 62 11.33 -13.58 10.26
N LYS A 63 12.20 -12.90 11.01
CA LYS A 63 13.61 -13.27 11.17
C LYS A 63 13.79 -14.22 12.33
#